data_AF-Q4UG18-F1
#
_entry.id   AF-Q4UG18-F1
#
_cell.length_a   1.000
_cell.length_b   1.000
_cell.length_c   1.000
_cell.angle_alpha   90.00
_cell.angle_beta   90.00
_cell.angle_gamma   90.00
#
_symmetry.space_group_name_H-M   'P 1'
#
loop_
_entity.id
_entity.type
_entity.pdbx_description
1 polymer ?
#
loop_
_entity_poly.entity_id
_entity_poly.type
_entity_poly.pdbx_seq_one_letter_code
_entity_poly.pdbx_strand_id
1 'polypeptide(L)'
;MKLTAGLVRLYFLIFIISSSVLGNNNCKDEELDAMGMLIKQDLNKELLFQTSHILTKVGKKHGIKPGTRVDKFLSELMKMFGQHGIGGVSEQCLNCFAASIHCVANKCKGPCLRGPCTEECQNCVRKNCMPALLECIGKESIPNPCDWKEDYLKYKLPKTEEKEDDESKKKGEASGGS
;
A
#
# COMPACT_ATOMS: atom_id res chain seq x y z
N MET A 1 -21.02 -15.71 -61.80
CA MET A 1 -20.39 -15.75 -60.46
C MET A 1 -20.35 -14.34 -59.89
N LYS A 2 -21.19 -13.99 -58.92
CA LYS A 2 -21.01 -12.79 -58.09
C LYS A 2 -21.42 -13.16 -56.66
N LEU A 3 -20.40 -13.52 -55.90
CA LEU A 3 -20.49 -13.96 -54.52
C LEU A 3 -20.94 -12.80 -53.63
N THR A 4 -21.96 -13.10 -52.84
CA THR A 4 -22.43 -12.47 -51.60
C THR A 4 -21.36 -11.66 -50.85
N ALA A 5 -21.46 -10.33 -50.92
CA ALA A 5 -20.62 -9.39 -50.17
C ALA A 5 -21.39 -8.67 -49.05
N GLY A 6 -22.42 -9.32 -48.48
CA GLY A 6 -23.33 -8.70 -47.49
C GLY A 6 -23.16 -9.15 -46.04
N LEU A 7 -22.48 -10.28 -45.78
CA LEU A 7 -22.55 -10.95 -44.47
C LEU A 7 -21.33 -10.73 -43.55
N VAL A 8 -20.24 -10.15 -44.05
CA VAL A 8 -18.99 -10.00 -43.28
C VAL A 8 -18.95 -8.71 -42.44
N ARG A 9 -19.82 -7.73 -42.71
CA ARG A 9 -19.86 -6.46 -41.95
C ARG A 9 -20.60 -6.53 -40.61
N LEU A 10 -21.39 -7.57 -40.35
CA LEU A 10 -22.16 -7.67 -39.10
C LEU A 10 -21.40 -8.34 -37.95
N TYR A 11 -20.34 -9.11 -38.24
CA TYR A 11 -19.55 -9.81 -37.22
C TYR A 11 -18.56 -8.92 -36.45
N PHE A 12 -18.23 -7.73 -36.96
CA PHE A 12 -17.32 -6.79 -36.28
C PHE A 12 -17.98 -5.98 -35.16
N LEU A 13 -19.32 -5.95 -35.09
CA LEU A 13 -20.04 -5.17 -34.08
C LEU A 13 -20.37 -5.97 -32.79
N ILE A 14 -20.18 -7.29 -32.79
CA ILE A 14 -20.50 -8.15 -31.62
C ILE A 14 -19.26 -8.43 -30.75
N PHE A 15 -18.07 -7.98 -31.15
CA PHE A 15 -16.83 -8.11 -30.37
C PHE A 15 -16.48 -6.87 -29.53
N ILE A 16 -17.45 -6.00 -29.25
CA ILE A 16 -17.38 -5.09 -28.08
C ILE A 16 -18.03 -5.79 -26.88
N ILE A 17 -17.65 -7.06 -26.66
CA ILE A 17 -17.72 -7.62 -25.32
C ILE A 17 -16.50 -7.01 -24.66
N SER A 18 -16.75 -6.00 -23.82
CA SER A 18 -15.84 -5.42 -22.83
C SER A 18 -14.48 -6.10 -22.84
N SER A 19 -13.56 -5.59 -23.67
CA SER A 19 -12.16 -5.72 -23.33
C SER A 19 -12.06 -4.97 -22.02
N SER A 20 -12.24 -5.69 -20.91
CA SER A 20 -11.70 -5.27 -19.63
C SER A 20 -10.28 -4.92 -19.99
N VAL A 21 -9.99 -3.62 -20.08
CA VAL A 21 -8.63 -3.13 -20.01
C VAL A 21 -8.13 -3.82 -18.76
N LEU A 22 -7.32 -4.86 -18.94
CA LEU A 22 -6.90 -5.80 -17.90
C LEU A 22 -5.94 -5.04 -16.98
N GLY A 23 -6.46 -4.06 -16.24
CA GLY A 23 -5.90 -3.65 -14.99
C GLY A 23 -5.96 -4.89 -14.10
N ASN A 24 -4.82 -5.28 -13.55
CA ASN A 24 -4.79 -6.34 -12.57
C ASN A 24 -5.68 -5.89 -11.39
N ASN A 25 -6.84 -6.51 -11.22
CA ASN A 25 -7.76 -6.17 -10.14
C ASN A 25 -7.55 -7.14 -8.97
N ASN A 26 -6.35 -7.12 -8.38
CA ASN A 26 -5.98 -8.04 -7.30
C ASN A 26 -6.65 -7.72 -5.95
N CYS A 27 -7.33 -6.57 -5.86
CA CYS A 27 -8.08 -6.14 -4.68
C CYS A 27 -9.52 -5.81 -5.09
N LYS A 28 -10.49 -6.26 -4.29
CA LYS A 28 -11.87 -5.78 -4.36
C LYS A 28 -12.04 -4.50 -3.53
N ASP A 29 -13.10 -3.76 -3.81
CA ASP A 29 -13.42 -2.52 -3.12
C ASP A 29 -13.66 -2.75 -1.62
N GLU A 30 -14.29 -3.88 -1.26
CA GLU A 30 -14.51 -4.24 0.15
C GLU A 30 -13.19 -4.50 0.88
N GLU A 31 -12.19 -5.04 0.20
CA GLU A 31 -10.86 -5.27 0.79
C GLU A 31 -10.12 -3.94 1.01
N LEU A 32 -10.19 -3.03 0.03
CA LEU A 32 -9.63 -1.68 0.17
C LEU A 32 -10.35 -0.89 1.26
N ASP A 33 -11.67 -1.05 1.39
CA ASP A 33 -12.45 -0.41 2.45
C ASP A 33 -12.10 -0.96 3.83
N ALA A 34 -11.88 -2.27 3.95
CA ALA A 34 -11.38 -2.91 5.17
C ALA A 34 -9.99 -2.45 5.59
N MET A 35 -9.26 -1.76 4.71
CA MET A 35 -7.99 -1.10 5.00
C MET A 35 -8.10 0.42 5.17
N GLY A 36 -9.29 1.00 5.00
CA GLY A 36 -9.50 2.45 4.93
C GLY A 36 -8.87 3.09 3.69
N MET A 37 -8.57 2.31 2.65
CA MET A 37 -7.89 2.73 1.42
C MET A 37 -8.81 2.87 0.21
N LEU A 38 -10.12 2.81 0.41
CA LEU A 38 -11.11 3.10 -0.62
C LEU A 38 -11.55 4.58 -0.53
N ILE A 39 -11.48 5.30 -1.65
CA ILE A 39 -11.99 6.67 -1.74
C ILE A 39 -13.53 6.62 -1.72
N LYS A 40 -14.14 7.14 -0.66
CA LYS A 40 -15.60 7.26 -0.51
C LYS A 40 -15.95 8.47 0.38
N GLN A 41 -17.22 8.89 0.36
CA GLN A 41 -17.70 10.06 1.12
C GLN A 41 -17.42 9.92 2.63
N ASP A 42 -17.62 8.73 3.18
CA ASP A 42 -17.39 8.40 4.60
C ASP A 42 -16.08 7.62 4.79
N LEU A 43 -14.97 8.20 4.37
CA LEU A 43 -13.64 7.60 4.53
C LEU A 43 -13.33 7.35 6.01
N ASN A 44 -13.03 6.10 6.37
CA ASN A 44 -12.58 5.73 7.71
C ASN A 44 -11.10 6.10 7.90
N LYS A 45 -10.84 7.33 8.36
CA LYS A 45 -9.47 7.86 8.57
C LYS A 45 -8.69 7.10 9.63
N GLU A 46 -9.36 6.64 10.69
CA GLU A 46 -8.70 5.90 11.76
C GLU A 46 -8.12 4.59 11.23
N LEU A 47 -8.91 3.85 10.46
CA LEU A 47 -8.49 2.63 9.80
C LEU A 47 -7.41 2.88 8.74
N LEU A 48 -7.52 3.97 7.96
CA LEU A 48 -6.47 4.40 7.03
C LEU A 48 -5.13 4.65 7.75
N PHE A 49 -5.16 5.34 8.89
CA PHE A 49 -3.97 5.64 9.67
C PHE A 49 -3.37 4.37 10.27
N GLN A 50 -4.21 3.50 10.84
CA GLN A 50 -3.81 2.21 11.38
C GLN A 50 -3.10 1.36 10.32
N THR A 51 -3.73 1.17 9.17
CA THR A 51 -3.14 0.41 8.07
C THR A 51 -1.83 1.03 7.61
N SER A 52 -1.80 2.34 7.37
CA SER A 52 -0.61 3.05 6.89
C SER A 52 0.57 2.99 7.87
N HIS A 53 0.31 3.02 9.18
CA HIS A 53 1.33 2.82 10.21
C HIS A 53 1.85 1.37 10.23
N ILE A 54 0.98 0.39 10.04
CA ILE A 54 1.40 -1.02 9.89
C ILE A 54 2.30 -1.19 8.67
N LEU A 55 1.91 -0.67 7.50
CA LEU A 55 2.73 -0.73 6.28
C LEU A 55 4.12 -0.09 6.52
N THR A 56 4.13 1.07 7.19
CA THR A 56 5.37 1.78 7.55
C THR A 56 6.23 0.98 8.52
N LYS A 57 5.63 0.36 9.55
CA LYS A 57 6.35 -0.46 10.54
C LYS A 57 6.99 -1.68 9.87
N VAL A 58 6.25 -2.38 9.00
CA VAL A 58 6.78 -3.50 8.21
C VAL A 58 7.90 -3.03 7.28
N GLY A 59 7.71 -1.91 6.60
CA GLY A 59 8.74 -1.29 5.74
C GLY A 59 10.03 -0.93 6.48
N LYS A 60 9.95 -0.32 7.66
CA LYS A 60 11.11 0.02 8.48
C LYS A 60 11.83 -1.23 9.00
N LYS A 61 11.09 -2.22 9.51
CA LYS A 61 11.63 -3.45 10.07
C LYS A 61 12.43 -4.27 9.06
N HIS A 62 11.94 -4.33 7.82
CA HIS A 62 12.48 -5.20 6.78
C HIS A 62 13.30 -4.46 5.71
N GLY A 63 13.01 -3.18 5.43
CA GLY A 63 13.71 -2.37 4.43
C GLY A 63 15.14 -1.95 4.79
N ILE A 64 15.59 -2.22 6.01
CA ILE A 64 16.99 -2.04 6.40
C ILE A 64 17.84 -3.22 5.92
N LYS A 65 17.26 -4.41 5.80
CA LYS A 65 17.98 -5.64 5.46
C LYS A 65 18.11 -5.78 3.94
N PRO A 66 19.33 -5.73 3.38
CA PRO A 66 19.54 -5.88 1.94
C PRO A 66 19.05 -7.25 1.46
N GLY A 67 18.48 -7.29 0.25
CA GLY A 67 18.01 -8.54 -0.36
C GLY A 67 16.71 -9.11 0.22
N THR A 68 16.00 -8.38 1.09
CA THR A 68 14.70 -8.83 1.59
C THR A 68 13.69 -8.93 0.45
N ARG A 69 13.09 -10.11 0.27
CA ARG A 69 12.14 -10.40 -0.79
C ARG A 69 10.70 -9.98 -0.41
N VAL A 70 9.86 -9.79 -1.43
CA VAL A 70 8.44 -9.40 -1.27
C VAL A 70 7.66 -10.36 -0.36
N ASP A 71 7.90 -11.68 -0.44
CA ASP A 71 7.25 -12.69 0.41
C ASP A 71 7.46 -12.44 1.91
N LYS A 72 8.62 -11.87 2.28
CA LYS A 72 8.88 -11.53 3.68
C LYS A 72 8.05 -10.34 4.15
N PHE A 73 7.83 -9.34 3.29
CA PHE A 73 6.95 -8.22 3.60
C PHE A 73 5.49 -8.68 3.69
N LEU A 74 5.06 -9.55 2.78
CA LEU A 74 3.71 -10.13 2.78
C LEU A 74 3.43 -10.92 4.06
N SER A 75 4.33 -11.83 4.44
CA SER A 75 4.19 -12.63 5.66
C SER A 75 4.09 -11.77 6.92
N GLU A 76 4.89 -10.70 7.01
CA GLU A 76 4.82 -9.79 8.16
C GLU A 76 3.57 -8.91 8.13
N LEU A 77 3.10 -8.49 6.96
CA LEU A 77 1.83 -7.76 6.82
C LEU A 77 0.65 -8.60 7.30
N MET A 78 0.52 -9.84 6.83
CA MET A 78 -0.55 -10.75 7.25
C MET A 78 -0.55 -10.94 8.77
N LYS A 79 0.64 -11.10 9.36
CA LYS A 79 0.78 -11.20 10.82
C LYS A 79 0.29 -9.93 11.52
N MET A 80 0.78 -8.75 11.12
CA MET A 80 0.42 -7.48 11.74
C MET A 80 -1.07 -7.17 11.59
N PHE A 81 -1.65 -7.45 10.42
CA PHE A 81 -3.08 -7.26 10.15
C PHE A 81 -3.92 -8.13 11.10
N GLY A 82 -3.56 -9.41 11.25
CA GLY A 82 -4.20 -10.31 12.21
C GLY A 82 -4.08 -9.82 13.67
N GLN A 83 -2.91 -9.35 14.07
CA GLN A 83 -2.69 -8.81 15.43
C GLN A 83 -3.52 -7.55 15.71
N HIS A 84 -3.73 -6.71 14.69
CA HIS A 84 -4.43 -5.44 14.81
C HIS A 84 -5.91 -5.49 14.39
N GLY A 85 -6.46 -6.69 14.17
CA GLY A 85 -7.88 -6.86 13.83
C GLY A 85 -8.27 -6.39 12.44
N ILE A 86 -7.32 -6.18 11.53
CA ILE A 86 -7.59 -5.84 10.12
C ILE A 86 -7.81 -7.16 9.37
N GLY A 87 -9.06 -7.52 9.18
CA GLY A 87 -9.48 -8.73 8.48
C GLY A 87 -10.11 -8.45 7.12
N GLY A 88 -10.52 -9.51 6.42
CA GLY A 88 -11.26 -9.38 5.15
C GLY A 88 -10.41 -8.97 3.94
N VAL A 89 -9.08 -9.01 4.06
CA VAL A 89 -8.15 -8.72 2.97
C VAL A 89 -7.47 -10.01 2.53
N SER A 90 -7.55 -10.33 1.25
CA SER A 90 -6.91 -11.50 0.66
C SER A 90 -5.39 -11.37 0.60
N GLU A 91 -4.70 -12.51 0.55
CA GLU A 91 -3.26 -12.56 0.33
C GLU A 91 -2.87 -11.92 -1.01
N GLN A 92 -3.68 -12.11 -2.06
CA GLN A 92 -3.44 -11.54 -3.38
C GLN A 92 -3.47 -10.00 -3.34
N CYS A 93 -4.43 -9.41 -2.62
CA CYS A 93 -4.50 -7.97 -2.42
C CYS A 93 -3.32 -7.48 -1.57
N LEU A 94 -3.02 -8.14 -0.44
CA LEU A 94 -1.87 -7.79 0.41
C LEU A 94 -0.53 -7.87 -0.31
N ASN A 95 -0.39 -8.75 -1.30
CA ASN A 95 0.82 -8.86 -2.09
C ASN A 95 1.11 -7.58 -2.90
N CYS A 96 0.09 -6.84 -3.36
CA CYS A 96 0.28 -5.53 -3.98
C CYS A 96 0.92 -4.53 -3.00
N PHE A 97 0.43 -4.49 -1.76
CA PHE A 97 0.99 -3.63 -0.72
C PHE A 97 2.39 -4.08 -0.29
N ALA A 98 2.63 -5.39 -0.17
CA ALA A 98 3.96 -5.93 0.10
C ALA A 98 4.98 -5.53 -0.99
N ALA A 99 4.59 -5.62 -2.27
CA ALA A 99 5.42 -5.19 -3.38
C ALA A 99 5.67 -3.67 -3.36
N SER A 100 4.67 -2.87 -2.98
CA SER A 100 4.82 -1.43 -2.81
C SER A 100 5.79 -1.08 -1.68
N ILE A 101 5.67 -1.71 -0.50
CA ILE A 101 6.61 -1.53 0.61
C ILE A 101 8.03 -1.91 0.18
N HIS A 102 8.19 -3.05 -0.49
CA HIS A 102 9.47 -3.47 -1.05
C HIS A 102 10.04 -2.43 -2.03
N CYS A 103 9.21 -1.84 -2.89
CA CYS A 103 9.62 -0.75 -3.77
C CYS A 103 10.12 0.46 -2.97
N VAL A 104 9.34 0.91 -1.97
CA VAL A 104 9.71 2.08 -1.14
C VAL A 104 11.02 1.82 -0.39
N ALA A 105 11.18 0.62 0.18
CA ALA A 105 12.40 0.21 0.87
C ALA A 105 13.65 0.23 -0.03
N ASN A 106 13.51 -0.10 -1.32
CA ASN A 106 14.63 -0.14 -2.26
C ASN A 106 14.88 1.20 -2.96
N LYS A 107 13.83 1.93 -3.32
CA LYS A 107 13.94 3.14 -4.17
C LYS A 107 13.82 4.45 -3.40
N CYS A 108 13.14 4.45 -2.25
CA CYS A 108 12.76 5.68 -1.53
C CYS A 108 13.25 5.74 -0.08
N LYS A 109 14.06 4.78 0.36
CA LYS A 109 14.60 4.74 1.74
C LYS A 109 15.30 6.03 2.16
N GLY A 110 16.14 6.60 1.30
CA GLY A 110 16.84 7.86 1.57
C GLY A 110 15.86 9.03 1.76
N PRO A 111 15.04 9.36 0.74
CA PRO A 111 14.01 10.40 0.83
C PRO A 111 13.04 10.24 2.03
N CYS A 112 12.71 9.00 2.40
CA CYS A 112 11.77 8.70 3.48
C CYS A 112 12.41 8.60 4.87
N LEU A 113 13.74 8.73 4.99
CA LEU A 113 14.44 8.60 6.27
C LEU A 113 13.99 9.66 7.29
N ARG A 114 13.66 10.87 6.82
CA ARG A 114 13.24 12.00 7.66
C ARG A 114 11.75 11.95 8.03
N GLY A 115 10.99 11.03 7.47
CA GLY A 115 9.58 10.84 7.79
C GLY A 115 8.74 10.51 6.55
N PRO A 116 7.58 9.86 6.74
CA PRO A 116 6.73 9.42 5.63
C PRO A 116 6.05 10.59 4.91
N CYS A 117 5.77 11.70 5.60
CA CYS A 117 5.07 12.87 5.05
C CYS A 117 6.01 14.03 4.69
N THR A 118 7.30 13.77 4.46
CA THR A 118 8.18 14.77 3.84
C THR A 118 7.88 14.85 2.34
N GLU A 119 8.05 16.04 1.76
CA GLU A 119 7.83 16.23 0.32
C GLU A 119 8.74 15.32 -0.51
N GLU A 120 10.02 15.19 -0.13
CA GLU A 120 10.99 14.29 -0.76
C GLU A 120 10.49 12.84 -0.78
N CYS A 121 9.99 12.33 0.35
CA CYS A 121 9.46 10.97 0.44
C CYS A 121 8.22 10.80 -0.43
N GLN A 122 7.24 11.69 -0.29
CA GLN A 122 5.98 11.63 -1.02
C GLN A 122 6.21 11.70 -2.53
N ASN A 123 7.10 12.57 -3.00
CA ASN A 123 7.47 12.67 -4.40
C ASN A 123 8.18 11.40 -4.90
N CYS A 124 9.08 10.83 -4.10
CA CYS A 124 9.73 9.57 -4.45
C CYS A 124 8.72 8.43 -4.60
N VAL A 125 7.84 8.23 -3.62
CA VAL A 125 6.83 7.16 -3.63
C VAL A 125 5.88 7.32 -4.80
N ARG A 126 5.34 8.54 -5.02
CA ARG A 126 4.43 8.83 -6.13
C ARG A 126 5.05 8.53 -7.49
N LYS A 127 6.35 8.83 -7.67
CA LYS A 127 7.05 8.61 -8.93
C LYS A 127 7.43 7.15 -9.16
N ASN A 128 7.91 6.46 -8.14
CA ASN A 128 8.62 5.19 -8.31
C ASN A 128 7.82 3.95 -7.94
N CYS A 129 6.83 4.07 -7.06
CA CYS A 129 6.17 2.92 -6.43
C CYS A 129 4.64 2.98 -6.54
N MET A 130 4.04 4.17 -6.52
CA MET A 130 2.59 4.33 -6.60
C MET A 130 1.98 3.80 -7.90
N PRO A 131 2.57 4.01 -9.11
CA PRO A 131 1.94 3.54 -10.35
C PRO A 131 1.74 2.02 -10.38
N ALA A 132 2.76 1.26 -9.97
CA ALA A 132 2.68 -0.20 -9.91
C ALA A 132 1.69 -0.68 -8.83
N LEU A 133 1.60 0.03 -7.70
CA LEU A 133 0.59 -0.28 -6.68
C LEU A 133 -0.83 -0.09 -7.23
N LEU A 134 -1.09 1.08 -7.82
CA LEU A 134 -2.39 1.46 -8.39
C LEU A 134 -2.83 0.51 -9.50
N GLU A 135 -1.91 0.13 -10.39
CA GLU A 135 -2.13 -0.89 -11.41
C GLU A 135 -2.44 -2.26 -10.80
N CYS A 136 -1.74 -2.65 -9.72
CA CYS A 136 -1.92 -3.94 -9.06
C CYS A 136 -3.26 -4.06 -8.35
N ILE A 137 -3.76 -2.99 -7.74
CA ILE A 137 -5.04 -2.97 -7.00
C ILE A 137 -6.23 -2.56 -7.87
N GLY A 138 -6.00 -2.22 -9.14
CA GLY A 138 -7.05 -1.81 -10.08
C GLY A 138 -7.69 -0.46 -9.76
N LYS A 139 -6.93 0.53 -9.26
CA LYS A 139 -7.43 1.87 -8.89
C LYS A 139 -6.63 3.00 -9.52
N GLU A 140 -7.28 4.12 -9.78
CA GLU A 140 -6.60 5.34 -10.26
C GLU A 140 -5.93 6.12 -9.12
N SER A 141 -6.45 6.00 -7.90
CA SER A 141 -5.90 6.64 -6.70
C SER A 141 -6.39 5.94 -5.44
N ILE A 142 -5.68 6.16 -4.33
CA ILE A 142 -6.05 5.76 -2.96
C ILE A 142 -5.87 6.96 -2.03
N PRO A 143 -6.58 7.00 -0.88
CA PRO A 143 -6.38 8.04 0.12
C PRO A 143 -4.92 8.10 0.60
N ASN A 144 -4.39 9.32 0.76
CA ASN A 144 -3.06 9.52 1.32
C ASN A 144 -3.20 9.96 2.79
N PRO A 145 -2.69 9.21 3.78
CA PRO A 145 -2.78 9.61 5.18
C PRO A 145 -2.08 10.94 5.47
N CYS A 146 -1.09 11.32 4.65
CA CYS A 146 -0.39 12.61 4.78
C CYS A 146 -1.24 13.82 4.39
N ASP A 147 -2.42 13.65 3.79
CA ASP A 147 -3.38 14.74 3.59
C ASP A 147 -3.91 15.26 4.94
N TRP A 148 -3.84 14.43 5.99
CA TRP A 148 -4.09 14.78 7.40
C TRP A 148 -2.82 14.64 8.24
N LYS A 149 -1.70 15.14 7.72
CA LYS A 149 -0.35 14.99 8.29
C LYS A 149 -0.27 15.14 9.81
N GLU A 150 -0.85 16.19 10.37
CA GLU A 150 -0.75 16.49 11.80
C GLU A 150 -1.40 15.41 12.67
N ASP A 151 -2.53 14.86 12.23
CA ASP A 151 -3.24 13.80 12.95
C ASP A 151 -2.56 12.44 12.71
N TYR A 152 -2.20 12.16 11.46
CA TYR A 152 -1.53 10.92 11.08
C TYR A 152 -0.18 10.74 11.79
N LEU A 153 0.63 11.79 11.91
CA LEU A 153 1.92 11.72 12.59
C LEU A 153 1.79 11.58 14.12
N LYS A 154 0.65 12.00 14.71
CA LYS A 154 0.34 11.84 16.14
C LYS A 154 -0.35 10.50 16.46
N TYR A 155 -0.95 9.87 15.45
CA TYR A 155 -1.60 8.58 15.59
C TYR A 155 -0.63 7.52 16.14
N LYS A 156 -1.09 6.73 17.10
CA LYS A 156 -0.35 5.62 17.69
C LYS A 156 -1.11 4.34 17.40
N LEU A 157 -0.41 3.34 16.87
CA LEU A 157 -0.99 2.01 16.70
C LEU A 157 -1.52 1.51 18.05
N PRO A 158 -2.78 1.04 18.12
CA PRO A 158 -3.32 0.42 19.31
C PRO A 158 -2.40 -0.72 19.76
N LYS A 159 -2.10 -0.77 21.06
CA LYS A 159 -1.27 -1.86 21.60
C LYS A 159 -2.01 -3.18 21.46
N THR A 160 -1.34 -4.17 20.89
CA THR A 160 -1.80 -5.56 20.88
C THR A 160 -1.27 -6.25 22.12
N GLU A 161 -2.04 -7.14 22.73
CA GLU A 161 -1.70 -7.76 24.04
C GLU A 161 -0.43 -8.64 24.03
N GLU A 162 0.25 -8.82 22.89
CA GLU A 162 1.48 -9.60 22.82
C GLU A 162 2.68 -8.83 22.23
N LYS A 163 3.65 -8.62 23.14
CA LYS A 163 5.08 -8.27 23.00
C LYS A 163 5.43 -6.81 22.69
N GLU A 164 5.95 -6.17 23.73
CA GLU A 164 6.81 -4.99 23.69
C GLU A 164 7.96 -5.20 22.70
N ASP A 165 7.86 -4.55 21.54
CA ASP A 165 9.04 -4.21 20.75
C ASP A 165 9.56 -2.87 21.31
N ASP A 166 10.69 -2.96 22.01
CA ASP A 166 11.45 -1.89 22.64
C ASP A 166 11.89 -0.82 21.61
N GLU A 167 11.02 0.14 21.32
CA GLU A 167 11.32 1.31 20.47
C GLU A 167 11.22 2.63 21.26
N SER A 168 11.48 2.59 22.58
CA SER A 168 11.54 3.80 23.44
C SER A 168 12.90 4.07 24.10
N LYS A 169 13.91 3.21 23.95
CA LYS A 169 15.28 3.48 24.44
C LYS A 169 16.26 3.80 23.31
N LYS A 170 16.20 5.02 22.78
CA LYS A 170 17.38 5.68 22.15
C LYS A 170 17.15 7.19 21.98
N LYS A 171 17.06 7.90 23.11
CA LYS A 171 17.37 9.33 23.16
C LYS A 171 17.76 9.68 24.59
N GLY A 172 19.06 9.79 24.85
CA GLY A 172 19.54 10.28 26.15
C GLY A 172 20.91 9.79 26.59
N GLU A 173 21.91 9.76 25.72
CA GLU A 173 23.32 9.82 26.17
C GLU A 173 24.08 10.77 25.27
N ALA A 174 24.06 12.05 25.66
CA ALA A 174 25.05 13.03 25.26
C ALA A 174 25.29 13.91 26.48
N SER A 175 26.10 13.42 27.43
CA SER A 175 26.86 14.28 28.32
C SER A 175 28.31 14.09 27.94
N GLY A 176 28.86 15.11 27.28
CA GLY A 176 30.27 15.17 26.91
C GLY A 176 31.14 15.16 28.15
N GLY A 177 32.26 14.44 28.07
CA GLY A 177 33.39 14.62 28.94
C GLY A 177 34.29 15.72 28.37
N SER A 178 34.60 16.70 29.21
CA SER A 178 35.93 17.29 29.44
C SER A 178 35.81 18.21 30.64
#